data_AF-T1CBK0-F1
#
_entry.id   AF-T1CBK0-F1
#
_cell.length_a   1.000
_cell.length_b   1.000
_cell.length_c   1.000
_cell.angle_alpha   90.00
_cell.angle_beta   90.00
_cell.angle_gamma   90.00
#
_symmetry.space_group_name_H-M   'P 1'
#
loop_
_entity.id
_entity.type
_entity.pdbx_description
1 polymer ?
#
loop_
_entity_poly.entity_id
_entity_poly.type
_entity_poly.pdbx_seq_one_letter_code
_entity_poly.pdbx_strand_id
1 'polypeptide(L)' 'MLRLKGSDELLTGDPRLAQSIRLRNPYIDPMSLIQLDLLARWRATARSDAALFAALVTTVNGIAQGLQNTG' A
#
# COMPACT_ATOMS: atom_id res chain seq x y z
N MET A 1 -14.98 12.29 9.72
CA MET A 1 -14.61 11.20 10.65
C MET A 1 -13.83 11.70 11.88
N LEU A 2 -12.72 12.45 11.73
CA LEU A 2 -11.95 12.98 12.88
C LEU A 2 -12.76 13.95 13.77
N ARG A 3 -13.46 14.93 13.17
CA ARG A 3 -14.38 15.86 13.87
C ARG A 3 -15.54 15.18 14.61
N LEU A 4 -15.92 13.96 14.24
CA LEU A 4 -16.97 13.19 14.91
C LEU A 4 -16.43 12.40 16.12
N LYS A 5 -15.11 12.17 16.20
CA LYS A 5 -14.45 11.47 17.32
C LYS A 5 -13.73 12.41 18.30
N GLY A 6 -13.74 13.73 18.06
CA GLY A 6 -13.09 14.72 18.93
C GLY A 6 -11.57 14.53 19.05
N SER A 7 -10.94 13.96 18.03
CA SER A 7 -9.51 13.66 18.00
C SER A 7 -8.85 14.48 16.88
N ASP A 8 -7.68 15.07 17.13
CA ASP A 8 -6.92 15.82 16.12
C ASP A 8 -6.03 14.93 15.24
N GLU A 9 -5.86 13.65 15.62
CA GLU A 9 -5.11 12.64 14.86
C GLU A 9 -5.84 11.28 14.82
N LEU A 10 -5.60 10.47 13.79
CA LEU A 10 -6.07 9.09 13.76
C LEU A 10 -5.37 8.28 14.88
N LEU A 11 -6.13 7.40 15.55
CA LEU A 11 -5.62 6.39 16.52
C LEU A 11 -5.17 6.92 17.89
N THR A 12 -5.63 8.10 18.35
CA THR A 12 -5.30 8.64 19.68
C THR A 12 -5.64 7.69 20.85
N GLY A 13 -6.61 6.79 20.69
CA GLY A 13 -7.00 5.79 21.68
C GLY A 13 -6.21 4.48 21.66
N ASP A 14 -5.34 4.24 20.68
CA ASP A 14 -4.53 3.01 20.58
C ASP A 14 -3.10 3.31 20.09
N PRO A 15 -2.20 3.70 21.00
CA PRO A 15 -0.84 4.06 20.65
C PRO A 15 0.00 2.89 20.11
N ARG A 16 -0.36 1.63 20.41
CA ARG A 16 0.33 0.44 19.86
C ARG A 16 -0.04 0.22 18.40
N LEU A 17 -1.31 0.38 18.06
CA LEU A 17 -1.78 0.32 16.67
C LEU A 17 -1.23 1.50 15.83
N ALA A 18 -1.15 2.70 16.42
CA ALA A 18 -0.53 3.85 15.77
C ALA A 18 0.97 3.60 15.46
N GLN A 19 1.70 2.99 16.39
CA GLN A 19 3.11 2.63 16.20
C GLN A 19 3.29 1.54 15.14
N SER A 20 2.44 0.50 15.13
CA SER A 20 2.53 -0.59 14.16
C SER A 20 2.23 -0.14 12.74
N ILE A 21 1.31 0.82 12.54
CA ILE A 21 1.02 1.45 11.24
C ILE A 21 2.17 2.37 10.82
N ARG A 22 2.70 3.20 11.73
CA ARG A 22 3.86 4.06 11.44
C ARG A 22 5.11 3.27 11.03
N LEU A 23 5.31 2.08 11.58
CA LEU A 23 6.43 1.20 11.20
C LEU A 23 6.18 0.46 9.87
N ARG A 24 4.92 0.36 9.39
CA ARG A 24 4.57 -0.30 8.12
C ARG A 24 4.54 0.66 6.93
N ASN A 25 4.10 1.89 7.12
CA ASN A 25 4.01 2.89 6.06
C ASN A 25 5.31 3.10 5.23
N PRO A 26 6.53 3.05 5.82
CA PRO A 26 7.77 3.24 5.06
C PRO A 26 8.01 2.19 3.97
N TYR A 27 7.33 1.03 4.03
CA TYR A 27 7.46 -0.05 3.05
C TYR A 27 6.31 -0.08 2.03
N ILE A 28 5.16 0.51 2.37
CA ILE A 28 4.00 0.59 1.46
C ILE A 28 4.19 1.70 0.42
N ASP A 29 4.81 2.81 0.81
CA ASP A 29 5.08 3.94 -0.09
C ASP A 29 6.02 3.59 -1.26
N PRO A 30 7.19 2.95 -1.04
CA PRO A 30 8.06 2.54 -2.15
C PRO A 30 7.46 1.43 -3.01
N MET A 31 6.68 0.50 -2.42
CA MET A 31 6.00 -0.54 -3.19
C MET A 31 4.90 0.04 -4.10
N SER A 32 4.19 1.06 -3.63
CA SER A 32 3.17 1.78 -4.42
C SER A 32 3.80 2.51 -5.62
N LEU A 33 4.99 3.10 -5.44
CA LEU A 33 5.74 3.74 -6.54
C LEU A 33 6.19 2.73 -7.60
N ILE A 34 6.71 1.56 -7.18
CA ILE A 34 7.10 0.48 -8.10
C ILE A 34 5.88 -0.05 -8.86
N GLN A 35 4.75 -0.21 -8.19
CA GLN A 35 3.51 -0.66 -8.83
C GLN A 35 3.02 0.33 -9.90
N LEU A 36 3.14 1.65 -9.66
CA LEU A 36 2.80 2.68 -10.64
C LEU A 36 3.72 2.64 -11.87
N ASP A 37 5.03 2.47 -11.69
CA ASP A 37 5.99 2.35 -12.78
C ASP A 37 5.76 1.08 -13.61
N LEU A 38 5.53 -0.07 -12.96
CA LEU A 38 5.19 -1.32 -13.64
C LEU A 38 3.88 -1.21 -14.43
N LEU A 39 2.86 -0.56 -13.87
CA LEU A 39 1.59 -0.33 -14.56
C LEU A 39 1.75 0.58 -15.77
N ALA A 40 2.56 1.64 -15.67
CA ALA A 40 2.87 2.53 -16.78
C ALA A 40 3.57 1.78 -17.92
N ARG A 41 4.61 0.98 -17.60
CA ARG A 41 5.34 0.16 -18.57
C ARG A 41 4.45 -0.88 -19.24
N TRP A 42 3.60 -1.57 -18.48
CA TRP A 42 2.68 -2.57 -19.03
C TRP A 42 1.64 -1.95 -19.98
N ARG A 43 1.17 -0.73 -19.68
CA ARG A 43 0.28 0.00 -20.60
C ARG A 43 1.01 0.42 -21.88
N ALA A 44 2.29 0.77 -21.79
CA ALA A 44 3.11 1.13 -22.95
C ALA A 44 3.36 -0.05 -23.90
N THR A 45 3.33 -1.30 -23.43
CA THR A 45 3.44 -2.51 -24.26
C THR A 45 2.09 -2.98 -24.82
N ALA A 46 1.09 -2.10 -24.90
CA ALA A 46 -0.28 -2.44 -25.27
C ALA A 46 -0.85 -3.62 -24.46
N ARG A 47 -0.41 -3.76 -23.20
CA ARG A 47 -0.84 -4.83 -22.28
C ARG A 47 -0.49 -6.25 -22.71
N SER A 48 0.48 -6.40 -23.60
CA SER A 48 0.89 -7.71 -24.15
C SER A 48 2.05 -8.37 -23.40
N ASP A 49 2.80 -7.61 -22.59
CA ASP A 49 3.95 -8.11 -21.86
C ASP A 49 3.52 -8.89 -20.60
N ALA A 50 3.61 -10.22 -20.67
CA ALA A 50 3.27 -11.13 -19.59
C ALA A 50 4.22 -11.05 -18.39
N ALA A 51 5.49 -10.70 -18.59
CA ALA A 51 6.46 -10.59 -17.50
C ALA A 51 6.19 -9.34 -16.65
N LEU A 52 5.86 -8.21 -17.30
CA LEU A 52 5.42 -7.00 -16.61
C LEU A 52 4.10 -7.22 -15.85
N PHE A 53 3.17 -7.97 -16.44
CA PHE A 53 1.93 -8.33 -15.75
C PHE A 53 2.16 -9.19 -14.51
N ALA A 54 3.02 -10.21 -14.60
CA ALA A 54 3.38 -11.05 -13.47
C ALA A 54 4.02 -10.24 -12.33
N ALA A 55 4.96 -9.34 -12.66
CA ALA A 55 5.58 -8.45 -11.68
C ALA A 55 4.54 -7.54 -10.99
N LEU A 56 3.59 -6.99 -11.74
CA LEU A 56 2.50 -6.17 -11.19
C LEU A 56 1.65 -6.98 -10.20
N VAL A 57 1.25 -8.20 -10.54
CA VAL A 57 0.48 -9.09 -9.64
C VAL A 57 1.27 -9.42 -8.37
N THR A 58 2.58 -9.66 -8.47
CA THR A 58 3.44 -9.90 -7.30
C THR A 58 3.47 -8.68 -6.37
N THR A 59 3.55 -7.45 -6.90
CA THR A 59 3.51 -6.24 -6.06
C THR A 59 2.19 -6.08 -5.32
N VAL A 60 1.06 -6.36 -5.96
CA VAL A 60 -0.28 -6.34 -5.35
C VAL A 60 -0.36 -7.31 -4.17
N ASN A 61 0.11 -8.55 -4.37
CA ASN A 61 0.12 -9.56 -3.30
C ASN A 61 1.04 -9.15 -2.14
N GLY A 62 2.20 -8.57 -2.42
CA GLY A 62 3.12 -8.08 -1.39
C GLY A 62 2.53 -6.95 -0.55
N ILE A 63 1.85 -5.98 -1.18
CA ILE A 63 1.15 -4.88 -0.50
C ILE A 63 0.00 -5.43 0.36
N ALA A 64 -0.80 -6.35 -0.18
CA ALA A 64 -1.89 -6.98 0.55
C ALA A 64 -1.41 -7.72 1.80
N GLN A 65 -0.29 -8.44 1.73
CA GLN A 65 0.33 -9.10 2.89
C GLN A 65 0.89 -8.09 3.91
N GLY A 66 1.43 -6.95 3.47
CA GLY A 66 1.84 -5.86 4.37
C GLY A 66 0.67 -5.19 5.11
N LEU A 67 -0.47 -5.07 4.43
CA LEU A 67 -1.71 -4.50 4.96
C LEU A 67 -2.50 -5.45 5.88
N GLN A 68 -2.23 -6.76 5.87
CA GLN A 68 -3.06 -7.79 6.53
C GLN A 68 -3.26 -7.71 8.06
N ASN A 69 -2.67 -6.76 8.81
CA ASN A 69 -3.11 -6.52 10.19
C ASN A 69 -4.16 -5.41 10.32
N THR A 70 -4.89 -5.07 9.25
CA THR A 70 -6.05 -4.16 9.32
C THR A 70 -7.39 -4.89 9.52
N GLY A 71 -7.37 -6.14 9.99
CA GLY A 71 -8.55 -6.84 10.48
C GLY A 71 -9.00 -6.34 11.84
#